data_AF-A0A820JA20-F1
#
_entry.id   AF-A0A820JA20-F1
#
_cell.length_a   1.000
_cell.length_b   1.000
_cell.length_c   1.000
_cell.angle_alpha   90.00
_cell.angle_beta   90.00
_cell.angle_gamma   90.00
#
_symmetry.space_group_name_H-M   'P 1'
#
loop_
_entity.id
_entity.type
_entity.pdbx_description
1 polymer ?
#
loop_
_entity_poly.entity_id
_entity_poly.type
_entity_poly.pdbx_seq_one_letter_code
_entity_poly.pdbx_strand_id
1 'polypeptide(L)'
;NRVLKPNGLLILIWNLADNRERPWTKIMWEYVDSFRSKEIPRYETMEWKKIFHNQNLFSSLQHKQFTYKHCVTHDLVINRILSKSFIATLSSEQQKTITDEIQKILENIEEIQGLEEFDLNYFTDVYWCSPLKPSS
;
A
#
# COMPACT_ATOMS: atom_id res chain seq x y z
N ASN A 1 -25.22 -18.79 -4.12
CA ASN A 1 -24.23 -18.95 -3.04
C ASN A 1 -24.00 -17.63 -2.34
N ARG A 2 -24.32 -17.53 -1.04
CA ARG A 2 -24.00 -16.36 -0.21
C ARG A 2 -22.72 -16.68 0.56
N VAL A 3 -21.62 -16.00 0.23
CA VAL A 3 -20.28 -16.26 0.81
C VAL A 3 -20.20 -15.81 2.28
N LEU A 4 -20.96 -14.79 2.67
CA LEU A 4 -21.00 -14.30 4.05
C LEU A 4 -21.99 -15.09 4.92
N LYS A 5 -21.47 -15.66 6.01
CA LYS A 5 -22.28 -16.28 7.08
C LYS A 5 -23.27 -15.25 7.68
N PRO A 6 -24.37 -15.71 8.29
CA PRO A 6 -25.23 -14.85 9.11
C PRO A 6 -24.37 -14.08 10.14
N ASN A 7 -24.57 -12.77 10.23
CA ASN A 7 -23.80 -11.84 11.08
C ASN A 7 -22.30 -11.70 10.73
N GLY A 8 -21.83 -12.25 9.61
CA GLY A 8 -20.46 -12.03 9.13
C GLY A 8 -20.24 -10.60 8.64
N LEU A 9 -19.01 -10.10 8.78
CA LEU A 9 -18.59 -8.80 8.26
C LEU A 9 -17.84 -8.95 6.94
N LEU A 10 -18.00 -7.97 6.06
CA LEU A 10 -17.01 -7.71 5.02
C LEU A 10 -15.94 -6.81 5.63
N ILE A 11 -14.66 -7.21 5.53
CA ILE A 11 -13.51 -6.44 5.99
C ILE A 11 -12.57 -6.25 4.79
N LEU A 12 -12.18 -5.00 4.56
CA LEU A 12 -11.22 -4.60 3.53
C LEU A 12 -10.01 -3.99 4.23
N ILE A 13 -8.82 -4.45 3.90
CA ILE A 13 -7.57 -4.06 4.57
C ILE A 13 -6.56 -3.63 3.51
N TRP A 14 -6.01 -2.43 3.68
CA TRP A 14 -4.89 -1.93 2.89
C TRP A 14 -3.73 -1.60 3.81
N ASN A 15 -2.59 -2.26 3.62
CA ASN A 15 -1.34 -1.91 4.28
C ASN A 15 -0.48 -1.09 3.31
N LEU A 16 -0.20 0.16 3.67
CA LEU A 16 0.36 1.17 2.78
C LEU A 16 1.61 1.75 3.42
N ALA A 17 2.66 1.92 2.63
CA ALA A 17 3.81 2.70 3.05
C ALA A 17 3.36 4.16 3.22
N ASP A 18 3.70 4.77 4.35
CA ASP A 18 3.42 6.18 4.58
C ASP A 18 4.48 7.04 3.90
N ASN A 19 4.08 7.67 2.80
CA ASN A 19 4.94 8.56 2.02
C ASN A 19 4.60 10.05 2.24
N ARG A 20 3.78 10.36 3.26
CA ARG A 20 3.26 11.72 3.49
C ARG A 20 4.15 12.54 4.41
N GLU A 21 4.83 11.88 5.35
CA GLU A 21 5.59 12.55 6.41
C GLU A 21 7.01 12.92 6.00
N ARG A 22 7.68 12.09 5.18
CA ARG A 22 9.10 12.27 4.84
C ARG A 22 9.31 12.51 3.33
N PRO A 23 9.94 13.60 2.89
CA PRO A 23 10.12 13.90 1.47
C PRO A 23 10.79 12.78 0.66
N TRP A 24 11.80 12.11 1.22
CA TRP A 24 12.51 11.03 0.53
C TRP A 24 11.64 9.80 0.29
N THR A 25 10.71 9.48 1.21
CA THR A 25 9.77 8.36 1.03
C THR A 25 8.82 8.61 -0.14
N LYS A 26 8.45 9.88 -0.36
CA LYS A 26 7.64 10.30 -1.51
C LYS A 26 8.40 10.18 -2.82
N ILE A 27 9.63 10.69 -2.89
CA ILE A 27 10.49 10.59 -4.09
C ILE A 27 10.68 9.12 -4.50
N MET A 28 11.03 8.29 -3.52
CA MET A 28 11.20 6.85 -3.74
C MET A 28 9.90 6.20 -4.22
N TRP A 29 8.77 6.52 -3.60
CA TRP A 29 7.47 5.99 -3.99
C TRP A 29 7.09 6.41 -5.41
N GLU A 30 7.24 7.69 -5.77
CA GLU A 30 6.94 8.22 -7.10
C GLU A 30 7.81 7.56 -8.18
N TYR A 31 9.10 7.36 -7.90
CA TYR A 31 10.00 6.63 -8.80
C TYR A 31 9.50 5.20 -9.04
N VAL A 32 9.21 4.44 -7.98
CA VAL A 32 8.73 3.06 -8.11
C VAL A 32 7.37 3.01 -8.79
N ASP A 33 6.47 3.93 -8.46
CA ASP A 33 5.12 3.95 -9.01
C ASP A 33 5.08 4.36 -10.50
N SER A 34 6.13 5.01 -11.01
CA SER A 34 6.25 5.32 -12.45
C SER A 34 6.26 4.09 -13.36
N PHE A 35 6.65 2.92 -12.83
CA PHE A 35 6.62 1.64 -13.54
C PHE A 35 5.24 0.97 -13.52
N ARG A 36 4.29 1.50 -12.74
CA ARG A 36 2.95 0.92 -12.62
C ARG A 36 2.06 1.37 -13.77
N SER A 37 1.43 0.42 -14.47
CA SER A 37 0.37 0.72 -15.45
C SER A 37 -0.77 1.52 -14.81
N LYS A 38 -1.32 2.48 -15.56
CA LYS A 38 -2.49 3.28 -15.16
C LYS A 38 -3.75 2.44 -14.94
N GLU A 39 -3.79 1.22 -15.50
CA GLU A 39 -4.92 0.30 -15.37
C GLU A 39 -4.97 -0.39 -14.01
N ILE A 40 -3.85 -0.41 -13.26
CA ILE A 40 -3.79 -1.03 -11.94
C ILE A 40 -4.56 -0.16 -10.95
N PRO A 41 -5.59 -0.68 -10.27
CA PRO A 41 -6.36 0.09 -9.29
C PRO A 41 -5.47 0.67 -8.20
N ARG A 42 -5.74 1.94 -7.86
CA ARG A 42 -5.03 2.70 -6.85
C ARG A 42 -5.92 2.86 -5.64
N TYR A 43 -5.37 2.63 -4.45
CA TYR A 43 -6.10 2.86 -3.22
C TYR A 43 -6.44 4.35 -3.08
N GLU A 44 -5.46 5.20 -3.43
CA GLU A 44 -5.45 6.64 -3.27
C GLU A 44 -6.52 7.36 -4.09
N THR A 45 -7.01 6.74 -5.18
CA THR A 45 -8.10 7.31 -5.97
C THR A 45 -9.46 7.14 -5.30
N MET A 46 -9.56 6.30 -4.27
CA MET A 46 -10.80 5.99 -3.54
C MET A 46 -11.94 5.48 -4.42
N GLU A 47 -11.67 5.09 -5.68
CA GLU A 47 -12.66 4.58 -6.63
C GLU A 47 -13.35 3.32 -6.11
N TRP A 48 -12.60 2.47 -5.40
CA TRP A 48 -13.10 1.26 -4.75
C TRP A 48 -14.26 1.56 -3.77
N LYS A 49 -14.31 2.76 -3.19
CA LYS A 49 -15.31 3.13 -2.19
C LYS A 49 -16.66 3.47 -2.81
N LYS A 50 -16.69 3.85 -4.10
CA LYS A 50 -17.91 4.30 -4.80
C LYS A 50 -19.01 3.25 -4.80
N ILE A 51 -18.66 1.96 -4.89
CA ILE A 51 -19.64 0.86 -4.89
C ILE A 51 -20.46 0.80 -3.60
N PHE A 52 -19.98 1.40 -2.50
CA PHE A 52 -20.66 1.40 -1.20
C PHE A 52 -21.64 2.57 -1.01
N HIS A 53 -21.63 3.59 -1.88
CA HIS A 53 -22.46 4.79 -1.69
C HIS A 53 -23.95 4.57 -2.06
N ASN A 54 -24.23 3.90 -3.18
CA ASN A 54 -25.59 3.75 -3.72
C ASN A 54 -25.98 2.28 -3.88
N GLN A 55 -25.91 1.52 -2.79
CA GLN A 55 -26.22 0.09 -2.77
C GLN A 55 -27.12 -0.26 -1.59
N ASN A 56 -27.83 -1.40 -1.66
CA ASN A 56 -28.78 -1.88 -0.66
C ASN A 56 -28.40 -3.28 -0.08
N LEU A 57 -27.13 -3.66 -0.22
CA LEU A 57 -26.56 -4.94 0.20
C LEU A 57 -25.81 -4.86 1.54
N PHE A 58 -25.18 -3.73 1.85
CA PHE A 58 -24.29 -3.53 2.99
C PHE A 58 -24.61 -2.24 3.76
N SER A 59 -24.34 -2.23 5.06
CA SER A 59 -24.36 -1.02 5.87
C SER A 59 -23.30 -0.02 5.41
N SER A 60 -23.37 1.22 5.91
CA SER A 60 -22.30 2.19 5.74
C SER A 60 -20.96 1.63 6.24
N LEU A 61 -19.90 1.90 5.48
CA LEU A 61 -18.54 1.51 5.85
C LEU A 61 -18.11 2.23 7.12
N GLN A 62 -17.65 1.43 8.08
CA GLN A 62 -16.85 1.89 9.21
C GLN A 62 -15.38 1.91 8.80
N HIS A 63 -14.56 2.73 9.46
CA HIS A 63 -13.16 2.90 9.15
C HIS A 63 -12.33 3.05 10.42
N LYS A 64 -11.16 2.41 10.43
CA LYS A 64 -10.12 2.62 11.43
C LYS A 64 -8.75 2.53 10.76
N GLN A 65 -7.87 3.43 11.15
CA GLN A 65 -6.48 3.44 10.72
C GLN A 65 -5.56 3.03 11.87
N PHE A 66 -4.52 2.27 11.54
CA PHE A 66 -3.46 1.87 12.46
C PHE A 66 -2.12 2.29 11.87
N THR A 67 -1.21 2.82 12.67
CA THR A 67 0.16 3.14 12.23
C THR A 67 1.13 2.07 12.69
N TYR A 68 2.16 1.81 11.90
CA TYR A 68 3.21 0.86 12.20
C TYR A 68 4.55 1.39 11.70
N LYS A 69 5.59 1.25 12.52
CA LYS A 69 6.97 1.56 12.11
C LYS A 69 7.69 0.25 11.85
N HIS A 70 8.21 0.09 10.65
CA HIS A 70 8.98 -1.07 10.27
C HIS A 70 10.47 -0.70 10.27
N CYS A 71 11.24 -1.28 11.18
CA CYS A 71 12.69 -1.19 11.18
C CYS A 71 13.23 -1.97 9.97
N VAL A 72 13.99 -1.32 9.09
CA VAL A 72 14.46 -1.89 7.83
C VAL A 72 15.89 -1.50 7.53
N THR A 73 16.60 -2.37 6.80
CA THR A 73 17.87 -2.05 6.14
C THR A 73 17.63 -1.54 4.72
N HIS A 74 18.67 -0.99 4.07
CA HIS A 74 18.62 -0.63 2.64
C HIS A 74 18.20 -1.82 1.77
N ASP A 75 18.83 -2.98 1.98
CA ASP A 75 18.52 -4.22 1.25
C ASP A 75 17.07 -4.66 1.43
N LEU A 76 16.53 -4.52 2.65
CA LEU A 76 15.14 -4.88 2.90
C LEU A 76 14.17 -3.93 2.17
N VAL A 77 14.48 -2.64 2.07
CA VAL A 77 13.68 -1.69 1.25
C VAL A 77 13.70 -2.09 -0.21
N ILE A 78 14.88 -2.37 -0.77
CA ILE A 78 15.05 -2.80 -2.17
C ILE A 78 14.28 -4.08 -2.43
N ASN A 79 14.45 -5.11 -1.60
CA ASN A 79 13.75 -6.39 -1.75
C ASN A 79 12.22 -6.23 -1.71
N ARG A 80 11.71 -5.36 -0.84
CA ARG A 80 10.27 -5.04 -0.79
C ARG A 80 9.79 -4.38 -2.08
N ILE A 81 10.57 -3.48 -2.66
CA ILE A 81 10.26 -2.83 -3.95
C ILE A 81 10.24 -3.87 -5.08
N LEU A 82 11.25 -4.74 -5.14
CA LEU A 82 11.35 -5.80 -6.15
C LEU A 82 10.23 -6.83 -6.05
N SER A 83 9.68 -7.07 -4.85
CA SER A 83 8.54 -7.97 -4.64
C SER A 83 7.20 -7.41 -5.13
N LYS A 84 7.11 -6.12 -5.48
CA LYS A 84 5.86 -5.55 -6.01
C LYS A 84 5.55 -6.18 -7.35
N SER A 85 4.33 -6.68 -7.52
CA SER A 85 3.96 -7.50 -8.70
C SER A 85 4.30 -6.86 -10.05
N PHE A 86 4.09 -5.56 -10.22
CA PHE A 86 4.40 -4.86 -11.47
C PHE A 86 5.90 -4.58 -11.68
N ILE A 87 6.71 -4.66 -10.62
CA ILE A 87 8.18 -4.60 -10.69
C ILE A 87 8.76 -5.99 -10.92
N ALA A 88 8.24 -7.00 -10.23
CA ALA A 88 8.66 -8.39 -10.34
C ALA A 88 8.50 -8.95 -11.76
N THR A 89 7.58 -8.39 -12.56
CA THR A 89 7.37 -8.76 -13.96
C THR A 89 8.31 -8.07 -14.96
N LEU A 90 9.10 -7.09 -14.51
CA LEU A 90 10.07 -6.39 -15.36
C LEU A 90 11.27 -7.28 -15.67
N SER A 91 12.01 -6.94 -16.73
CA SER A 91 13.24 -7.65 -17.06
C SER A 91 14.28 -7.52 -15.94
N SER A 92 15.22 -8.46 -15.86
CA SER A 92 16.31 -8.41 -14.87
C SER A 92 17.15 -7.13 -14.98
N GLU A 93 17.32 -6.60 -16.21
CA GLU A 93 18.01 -5.34 -16.46
C GLU A 93 17.25 -4.13 -15.87
N GLN A 94 15.93 -4.10 -16.03
CA GLN A 94 15.08 -3.06 -15.44
C GLN A 94 15.07 -3.16 -13.92
N GLN A 95 14.96 -4.37 -13.36
CA GLN A 95 15.04 -4.58 -11.91
C GLN A 95 16.39 -4.15 -11.34
N LYS A 96 17.49 -4.40 -12.06
CA LYS A 96 18.82 -3.91 -11.68
C LYS A 96 18.86 -2.38 -11.70
N THR A 97 18.35 -1.76 -12.76
CA THR A 97 18.30 -0.29 -12.87
C THR A 97 17.53 0.33 -11.70
N ILE A 98 16.39 -0.26 -11.34
CA ILE A 98 15.59 0.17 -10.18
C ILE A 98 16.40 0.02 -8.90
N THR A 99 17.06 -1.13 -8.71
CA THR A 99 17.87 -1.41 -7.53
C THR A 99 18.97 -0.36 -7.35
N ASP A 100 19.74 -0.11 -8.42
CA ASP A 100 20.82 0.87 -8.42
C ASP A 100 20.30 2.28 -8.10
N GLU A 101 19.13 2.67 -8.63
CA GLU A 101 18.57 3.99 -8.39
C GLU A 101 18.00 4.15 -6.97
N ILE A 102 17.31 3.13 -6.45
CA ILE A 102 16.84 3.13 -5.06
C ILE A 102 18.01 3.18 -4.09
N GLN A 103 19.08 2.44 -4.36
CA GLN A 103 20.30 2.47 -3.55
C GLN A 103 20.88 3.89 -3.48
N LYS A 104 21.03 4.56 -4.63
CA LYS A 104 21.49 5.96 -4.67
C LYS A 104 20.57 6.90 -3.91
N ILE A 105 19.24 6.76 -4.06
CA ILE A 105 18.30 7.59 -3.31
C ILE A 105 18.53 7.41 -1.81
N LEU A 106 18.62 6.16 -1.34
CA LEU A 106 18.80 5.84 0.07
C LEU A 106 20.13 6.38 0.64
N GLU A 107 21.23 6.23 -0.09
CA GLU A 107 22.57 6.71 0.31
C GLU A 107 22.66 8.24 0.46
N ASN A 108 21.79 9.00 -0.22
CA ASN A 108 21.79 10.46 -0.18
C ASN A 108 20.81 11.06 0.84
N ILE A 109 20.19 10.25 1.70
CA ILE A 109 19.28 10.75 2.73
C ILE A 109 20.05 11.04 4.02
N GLU A 110 20.22 12.33 4.34
CA GLU A 110 20.91 12.78 5.56
C GLU A 110 20.33 12.17 6.84
N GLU A 111 19.00 12.01 6.92
CA GLU A 111 18.29 11.48 8.11
C GLU A 111 18.67 10.05 8.49
N ILE A 112 19.12 9.24 7.52
CA ILE A 112 19.43 7.82 7.71
C ILE A 112 20.87 7.49 7.32
N GLN A 113 21.68 8.50 7.00
CA GLN A 113 23.05 8.30 6.56
C GLN A 113 23.88 7.65 7.67
N GLY A 114 24.56 6.55 7.33
CA GLY A 114 25.39 5.79 8.26
C GLY A 114 24.61 4.92 9.25
N LEU A 115 23.28 4.85 9.14
CA LEU A 115 22.47 3.90 9.91
C LEU A 115 22.45 2.54 9.21
N GLU A 116 22.61 1.47 9.98
CA GLU A 116 22.41 0.10 9.48
C GLU A 116 20.91 -0.19 9.29
N GLU A 117 20.08 0.31 10.21
CA GLU A 117 18.63 0.18 10.19
C GLU A 117 17.94 1.53 10.43
N PHE A 118 16.77 1.72 9.82
CA PHE A 118 15.94 2.91 9.98
C PHE A 118 14.44 2.58 9.90
N ASP A 119 13.61 3.49 10.40
CA ASP A 119 12.17 3.32 10.39
C ASP A 119 11.55 3.72 9.05
N LEU A 120 10.84 2.77 8.42
CA LEU A 120 9.86 3.05 7.37
C LEU A 120 8.45 3.03 7.97
N ASN A 121 7.74 4.16 7.87
CA ASN A 121 6.38 4.27 8.39
C ASN A 121 5.39 3.59 7.45
N TYR A 122 4.39 2.93 8.04
CA TYR A 122 3.25 2.33 7.39
C TYR A 122 1.98 2.77 8.08
N PHE A 123 0.88 2.80 7.33
CA PHE A 123 -0.45 2.80 7.91
C PHE A 123 -1.29 1.68 7.29
N THR A 124 -2.13 1.08 8.12
CA THR A 124 -3.12 0.11 7.70
C THR A 124 -4.50 0.71 7.84
N ASP A 125 -5.20 0.84 6.72
CA ASP A 125 -6.60 1.21 6.70
C ASP A 125 -7.47 -0.04 6.72
N VAL A 126 -8.35 -0.12 7.71
CA VAL A 126 -9.33 -1.19 7.87
C VAL A 126 -10.72 -0.59 7.70
N TYR A 127 -11.43 -1.07 6.69
CA TYR A 127 -12.83 -0.75 6.47
C TYR A 127 -13.68 -1.99 6.71
N TRP A 128 -14.85 -1.81 7.34
CA TRP A 128 -15.78 -2.92 7.53
C TRP A 128 -17.24 -2.51 7.45
N CYS A 129 -18.08 -3.45 7.05
CA CYS A 129 -19.54 -3.31 7.04
C CYS A 129 -20.23 -4.66 7.24
N SER A 130 -21.50 -4.59 7.62
CA SER A 130 -22.36 -5.76 7.76
C SER A 130 -23.30 -5.87 6.56
N PRO A 131 -23.69 -7.08 6.12
CA PRO A 131 -24.76 -7.23 5.15
C PRO A 131 -26.07 -6.68 5.73
N LEU A 132 -26.85 -5.97 4.92
CA LEU A 132 -28.20 -5.56 5.27
C LEU A 132 -29.09 -6.80 5.35
N LYS A 133 -30.03 -6.79 6.29
CA LYS A 133 -31.07 -7.83 6.34
C LYS A 133 -31.95 -7.63 5.11
N PRO A 134 -32.33 -8.72 4.39
CA PRO A 134 -33.29 -8.59 3.31
C PRO A 134 -34.58 -7.98 3.89
N SER A 135 -35.11 -6.98 3.20
CA SER A 135 -36.43 -6.43 3.50
C SER A 135 -37.44 -7.59 3.37
N SER A 136 -38.13 -7.89 4.47
CA SER A 136 -39.24 -8.84 4.54
C SER A 136 -40.39 -8.42 3.63
#